data_AF-A0A8H7BY86-F1
#
_entry.id   AF-A0A8H7BY86-F1
#
_cell.length_a   1.000
_cell.length_b   1.000
_cell.length_c   1.000
_cell.angle_alpha   90.00
_cell.angle_beta   90.00
_cell.angle_gamma   90.00
#
_symmetry.space_group_name_H-M   'P 1'
#
loop_
_entity.id
_entity.type
_entity.pdbx_description
1 polymer ?
#
loop_
_entity_poly.entity_id
_entity_poly.type
_entity_poly.pdbx_seq_one_letter_code
_entity_poly.pdbx_strand_id
1 'polypeptide(L)'
;MGGLLVGVLCSLLGFIYLQVARPTYNQTGGMTPVVVMVCFLVGASMFSTVATVISSGVTTTFVCLAEDPDALRRTRPALFEKIRETWPRVIQSV
;
A
#
# COMPACT_ATOMS: atom_id res chain seq x y z
N MET A 1 -8.31 -0.53 6.24
CA MET A 1 -8.12 0.50 7.30
C MET A 1 -6.73 1.18 7.27
N GLY A 2 -5.72 0.63 6.57
CA GLY A 2 -4.39 1.28 6.48
C GLY A 2 -4.39 2.68 5.85
N GLY A 3 -5.22 2.93 4.83
CA GLY A 3 -5.29 4.23 4.17
C GLY A 3 -5.79 5.37 5.07
N LEU A 4 -6.67 5.07 6.03
CA LEU A 4 -7.11 6.03 7.03
C LEU A 4 -5.96 6.39 7.98
N LEU A 5 -5.19 5.39 8.43
CA LEU A 5 -4.03 5.60 9.31
C LEU A 5 -2.96 6.45 8.61
N VAL A 6 -2.63 6.13 7.36
CA VAL A 6 -1.67 6.92 6.55
C VAL A 6 -2.19 8.33 6.29
N GLY A 7 -3.49 8.49 6.02
CA GLY A 7 -4.13 9.80 5.89
C GLY A 7 -4.00 10.65 7.15
N VAL A 8 -4.29 10.07 8.33
CA VAL A 8 -4.17 10.77 9.63
C VAL A 8 -2.72 11.16 9.93
N LEU A 9 -1.76 10.30 9.64
CA LEU A 9 -0.34 10.64 9.83
C LEU A 9 0.09 11.77 8.88
N CYS A 10 -0.34 11.74 7.62
CA CYS A 10 -0.02 12.78 6.65
C CYS A 10 -0.65 14.13 7.03
N SER A 11 -1.89 14.11 7.53
CA SER A 11 -2.59 15.32 8.00
C SER A 11 -1.93 15.91 9.26
N LEU A 12 -1.46 15.07 10.17
CA LEU A 12 -0.70 15.47 11.37
C LEU A 12 0.64 16.10 10.99
N LEU A 13 1.37 15.53 10.01
CA LEU A 13 2.60 16.13 9.50
C LEU A 13 2.34 17.48 8.81
N GLY A 14 1.27 17.60 8.03
CA GLY A 14 0.84 18.86 7.42
C GLY A 14 0.50 19.94 8.47
N PHE A 15 -0.12 19.53 9.59
CA PHE A 15 -0.41 20.43 10.71
C PHE A 15 0.88 20.91 11.42
N ILE A 16 1.81 20.00 11.70
CA ILE A 16 3.11 20.35 12.30
C ILE A 16 3.89 21.30 11.37
N TYR A 17 3.87 21.05 10.06
CA TYR A 17 4.53 21.92 9.08
C TYR A 17 4.00 23.36 9.14
N LEU A 18 2.68 23.54 9.20
CA LEU A 18 2.08 24.88 9.33
C LEU A 18 2.46 25.59 10.63
N GLN A 19 2.61 24.85 11.74
CA GLN A 19 2.97 25.41 13.04
C GLN A 19 4.44 25.85 13.11
N VAL A 20 5.35 25.10 12.49
CA VAL A 20 6.79 25.40 12.49
C VAL A 20 7.13 26.48 11.46
N ALA A 21 6.60 26.37 10.25
CA ALA A 21 6.96 27.28 9.15
C ALA A 21 6.30 28.67 9.26
N ARG A 22 5.22 28.81 10.06
CA ARG A 22 4.43 30.04 10.26
C ARG A 22 4.31 30.91 8.99
N PRO A 23 3.76 30.34 7.91
CA PRO A 23 3.73 31.04 6.64
C PRO A 23 2.85 32.29 6.67
N THR A 24 3.25 33.34 5.94
CA THR A 24 2.52 34.62 5.82
C THR A 24 1.07 34.45 5.34
N TYR A 25 0.78 33.40 4.56
CA TYR A 25 -0.58 33.06 4.10
C TYR A 25 -1.49 32.44 5.17
N ASN A 26 -0.96 32.05 6.34
CA ASN A 26 -1.72 31.40 7.42
C ASN A 26 -1.73 32.21 8.72
N GLN A 27 -1.49 33.53 8.67
CA GLN A 27 -1.47 34.38 9.87
C GLN A 27 -2.83 34.45 10.60
N THR A 28 -3.94 34.29 9.87
CA THR A 28 -5.31 34.26 10.42
C THR A 28 -5.80 32.84 10.74
N GLY A 29 -5.00 31.80 10.46
CA GLY A 29 -5.32 30.39 10.74
C GLY A 29 -6.41 29.75 9.86
N GLY A 30 -7.14 30.52 9.05
CA GLY A 30 -8.28 30.03 8.25
C GLY A 30 -7.94 28.99 7.18
N MET A 31 -6.68 28.92 6.71
CA MET A 31 -6.25 27.96 5.69
C MET A 31 -5.80 26.61 6.28
N THR A 32 -5.59 26.55 7.60
CA THR A 32 -5.15 25.33 8.30
C THR A 32 -6.05 24.11 8.04
N PRO A 33 -7.39 24.17 8.20
CA PRO A 33 -8.25 22.99 7.96
C PRO A 33 -8.23 22.51 6.51
N VAL A 34 -8.11 23.44 5.54
CA VAL A 34 -8.04 23.10 4.11
C VAL A 34 -6.76 22.33 3.80
N VAL A 35 -5.62 22.82 4.26
CA VAL A 35 -4.31 22.16 4.04
C VAL A 35 -4.29 20.78 4.68
N VAL A 36 -4.77 20.66 5.92
CA VAL A 36 -4.82 19.38 6.64
C VAL A 36 -5.73 18.36 5.92
N MET A 37 -6.88 18.82 5.39
CA MET A 37 -7.79 17.98 4.61
C MET A 37 -7.16 17.52 3.29
N VAL A 38 -6.45 18.40 2.58
CA VAL A 38 -5.74 18.05 1.35
C VAL A 38 -4.63 17.03 1.62
N CYS A 39 -3.82 17.24 2.66
CA CYS A 39 -2.79 16.27 3.08
C CYS A 39 -3.40 14.90 3.42
N PHE A 40 -4.54 14.88 4.10
CA PHE A 40 -5.26 13.63 4.40
C PHE A 40 -5.67 12.88 3.12
N LEU A 41 -6.30 13.58 2.17
CA LEU A 41 -6.77 12.99 0.91
C LEU A 41 -5.62 12.48 0.04
N VAL A 42 -4.52 13.23 -0.03
CA VAL A 42 -3.31 12.80 -0.77
C VAL A 42 -2.67 11.57 -0.11
N GLY A 43 -2.55 11.55 1.22
CA GLY A 43 -2.02 10.39 1.93
C GLY A 43 -2.88 9.13 1.77
N ALA A 44 -4.20 9.28 1.87
CA ALA A 44 -5.14 8.17 1.72
C ALA A 44 -5.19 7.62 0.28
N SER A 45 -5.11 8.49 -0.73
CA SER A 45 -5.09 8.09 -2.14
C SER A 45 -3.80 7.34 -2.49
N MET A 46 -2.63 7.83 -2.05
CA MET A 46 -1.36 7.12 -2.23
C MET A 46 -1.39 5.70 -1.67
N PHE A 47 -1.89 5.53 -0.44
CA PHE A 47 -1.98 4.19 0.15
C PHE A 47 -2.92 3.28 -0.63
N SER A 48 -4.02 3.81 -1.15
CA SER A 48 -4.98 3.05 -1.94
C SER A 48 -4.33 2.50 -3.21
N THR A 49 -3.53 3.30 -3.92
CA THR A 49 -2.79 2.84 -5.10
C THR A 49 -1.83 1.69 -4.77
N VAL A 50 -1.07 1.80 -3.69
CA VAL A 50 -0.14 0.75 -3.26
C VAL A 50 -0.89 -0.54 -2.91
N ALA A 51 -2.01 -0.43 -2.18
CA ALA A 51 -2.82 -1.58 -1.81
C ALA A 51 -3.39 -2.30 -3.06
N THR A 52 -3.81 -1.56 -4.08
CA THR A 52 -4.29 -2.15 -5.34
C THR A 52 -3.19 -2.93 -6.06
N VAL A 53 -1.96 -2.40 -6.11
CA VAL A 53 -0.81 -3.09 -6.73
C VAL A 53 -0.45 -4.37 -5.99
N ILE A 54 -0.50 -4.36 -4.65
CA ILE A 54 -0.26 -5.57 -3.85
C ILE A 54 -1.34 -6.61 -4.13
N SER A 55 -2.62 -6.20 -4.14
CA SER A 55 -3.75 -7.12 -4.38
C SER A 55 -3.69 -7.76 -5.77
N SER A 56 -3.37 -6.96 -6.81
CA SER A 56 -3.22 -7.49 -8.17
C SER A 56 -2.03 -8.45 -8.27
N GLY A 57 -0.87 -8.11 -7.69
CA GLY A 57 0.31 -8.98 -7.69
C GLY A 57 0.08 -10.32 -6.99
N VAL A 58 -0.64 -10.32 -5.86
CA VAL A 58 -1.02 -11.56 -5.16
C VAL A 58 -1.95 -12.40 -6.03
N THR A 59 -2.98 -11.79 -6.62
CA THR A 59 -3.93 -12.49 -7.49
C THR A 59 -3.24 -13.12 -8.68
N THR A 60 -2.38 -12.37 -9.38
CA THR A 60 -1.61 -12.89 -10.52
C THR A 60 -0.71 -14.04 -10.11
N THR A 61 -0.07 -13.98 -8.93
CA THR A 61 0.78 -15.07 -8.45
C THR A 61 -0.01 -16.37 -8.23
N PHE A 62 -1.21 -16.27 -7.63
CA PHE A 62 -2.08 -17.44 -7.46
C PHE A 62 -2.61 -17.98 -8.78
N VAL A 63 -2.97 -17.11 -9.73
CA VAL A 63 -3.41 -17.53 -11.08
C VAL A 63 -2.28 -18.27 -11.81
N CYS A 64 -1.06 -17.72 -11.80
CA CYS A 64 0.09 -18.40 -12.41
C CYS A 64 0.36 -19.78 -11.77
N LEU A 65 0.22 -19.88 -10.45
CA LEU A 65 0.40 -21.15 -9.73
C LEU A 65 -0.69 -22.17 -10.07
N ALA A 66 -1.92 -21.72 -10.31
CA ALA A 66 -3.05 -22.58 -10.67
C ALA A 66 -2.98 -23.05 -12.14
N GLU A 67 -2.46 -22.23 -13.05
CA GLU A 67 -2.41 -22.54 -14.48
C GLU A 67 -1.19 -23.39 -14.87
N ASP A 68 0.02 -23.04 -14.42
CA ASP A 68 1.22 -23.85 -14.63
C ASP A 68 2.23 -23.69 -13.47
N PRO A 69 2.20 -24.59 -12.47
CA PRO A 69 3.12 -24.53 -11.34
C PRO A 69 4.58 -24.80 -11.74
N ASP A 70 4.82 -25.56 -12.82
CA ASP A 70 6.17 -25.88 -13.29
C ASP A 70 6.83 -24.68 -13.97
N ALA A 71 6.07 -23.82 -14.63
CA ALA A 71 6.58 -22.53 -15.14
C ALA A 71 7.11 -21.65 -13.99
N LEU A 72 6.41 -21.59 -12.85
CA LEU A 72 6.87 -20.83 -11.68
C LEU A 72 8.14 -21.46 -11.08
N ARG A 73 8.21 -22.80 -11.03
CA ARG A 73 9.39 -23.54 -10.56
C ARG A 73 10.63 -23.29 -11.44
N ARG A 74 10.46 -23.17 -12.77
CA ARG A 74 11.56 -22.85 -13.71
C ARG A 74 12.01 -21.40 -13.59
N THR A 75 11.07 -20.46 -13.49
CA THR A 75 11.39 -19.02 -13.53
C THR A 75 11.88 -18.52 -12.17
N ARG A 76 11.32 -19.03 -11.07
CA ARG A 76 11.61 -18.58 -9.69
C ARG A 76 11.62 -19.76 -8.70
N PRO A 77 12.64 -20.62 -8.74
CA PRO A 77 12.70 -21.83 -7.91
C PRO A 77 12.68 -21.54 -6.40
N ALA A 78 13.35 -20.48 -5.95
CA ALA A 78 13.38 -20.11 -4.53
C ALA A 78 12.02 -19.68 -3.97
N LEU A 79 11.18 -19.04 -4.80
CA LEU A 79 9.82 -18.66 -4.41
C LEU A 79 8.92 -19.90 -4.34
N PHE A 80 9.04 -20.78 -5.34
CA PHE A 80 8.29 -22.03 -5.40
C PHE A 80 8.58 -22.94 -4.19
N GLU A 81 9.85 -23.04 -3.78
CA GLU A 81 10.23 -23.85 -2.62
C GLU A 81 9.58 -23.35 -1.32
N LYS A 82 9.60 -22.03 -1.08
CA LYS A 82 8.90 -21.44 0.08
C LYS A 82 7.40 -21.69 0.06
N ILE A 83 6.77 -21.62 -1.11
CA ILE A 83 5.35 -21.92 -1.27
C ILE A 83 5.09 -23.40 -0.95
N ARG A 84 5.96 -24.31 -1.41
CA ARG A 84 5.88 -25.75 -1.11
C ARG A 84 5.99 -26.06 0.36
N GLU A 85 6.96 -25.47 1.05
CA GLU A 85 7.16 -25.67 2.49
C GLU A 85 5.97 -25.17 3.31
N THR A 86 5.41 -24.02 2.93
CA THR A 86 4.30 -23.39 3.68
C THR A 86 2.95 -24.01 3.33
N TRP A 87 2.74 -24.40 2.08
CA TRP A 87 1.45 -24.85 1.52
C TRP A 87 1.61 -26.13 0.68
N PRO A 88 2.01 -27.27 1.28
CA PRO A 88 2.30 -28.50 0.54
C PRO A 88 1.10 -29.05 -0.24
N ARG A 89 -0.13 -28.77 0.20
CA ARG A 89 -1.37 -29.22 -0.47
C ARG A 89 -1.63 -28.53 -1.80
N VAL A 90 -1.12 -27.32 -2.02
CA VAL A 90 -1.36 -26.53 -3.24
C VAL A 90 -0.65 -27.15 -4.45
N ILE A 91 0.35 -28.01 -4.21
CA ILE A 91 1.13 -28.68 -5.26
C ILE A 91 0.62 -30.11 -5.52
N GLN A 92 -0.23 -30.64 -4.62
CA GLN A 92 -0.83 -31.98 -4.74
C GLN A 92 -2.17 -31.98 -5.49
N SER A 93 -2.72 -30.80 -5.84
CA SER A 93 -4.01 -30.70 -6.54
C SER A 93 -3.88 -30.74 -8.07
N VAL A 94 -3.10 -31.70 -8.58
CA VAL A 94 -3.09 -32.12 -9.99
C VAL A 94 -3.41 -33.60 -10.05
#